data_AF-A0AB74HNM3-F1
#
_entry.id   AF-A0AB74HNM3-F1
#
_cell.length_a   1.000
_cell.length_b   1.000
_cell.length_c   1.000
_cell.angle_alpha   90.00
_cell.angle_beta   90.00
_cell.angle_gamma   90.00
#
_symmetry.space_group_name_H-M   'P 1'
#
loop_
_entity.id
_entity.type
_entity.pdbx_description
1 polymer ?
#
loop_
_entity_poly.entity_id
_entity_poly.type
_entity_poly.pdbx_seq_one_letter_code
_entity_poly.pdbx_strand_id
1 'polypeptide(L)'
;MGRTMLRLGIETVIGIGLSTVIFFTVIWLGYSDAQTTGDPITFANIEIFRVTNENEIANNENMTWIGIVITGACIALVETYRSLRKNRYAKTAA
;
A
#
# COMPACT_ATOMS: atom_id res chain seq x y z
N MET A 1 -20.34 -9.28 -18.61
CA MET A 1 -18.88 -8.96 -18.56
C MET A 1 -18.61 -7.52 -18.12
N GLY A 2 -19.27 -6.49 -18.65
CA GLY A 2 -19.02 -5.08 -18.28
C GLY A 2 -19.14 -4.74 -16.79
N ARG A 3 -20.10 -5.32 -16.05
CA ARG A 3 -20.22 -5.10 -14.59
C ARG A 3 -19.07 -5.71 -13.77
N THR A 4 -18.48 -6.81 -14.23
CA THR A 4 -17.35 -7.46 -13.56
C THR A 4 -16.06 -6.65 -13.76
N MET A 5 -15.84 -6.13 -14.98
CA MET A 5 -14.70 -5.27 -15.30
C MET A 5 -14.76 -3.93 -14.55
N LEU A 6 -15.93 -3.28 -14.48
CA LEU A 6 -16.13 -2.06 -13.69
C LEU A 6 -15.87 -2.28 -12.19
N ARG A 7 -16.26 -3.45 -11.67
CA ARG A 7 -16.02 -3.81 -10.26
C ARG A 7 -14.53 -3.97 -9.98
N LEU A 8 -13.81 -4.69 -10.84
CA LEU A 8 -12.37 -4.89 -10.75
C LEU A 8 -11.61 -3.55 -10.80
N GLY A 9 -12.06 -2.63 -11.66
CA GLY A 9 -11.51 -1.28 -11.73
C GLY A 9 -11.66 -0.50 -10.43
N ILE A 10 -12.85 -0.50 -9.82
CA ILE A 10 -13.09 0.20 -8.55
C ILE A 10 -12.26 -0.41 -7.40
N GLU A 11 -12.18 -1.74 -7.33
CA GLU A 11 -11.39 -2.44 -6.30
C GLU A 11 -9.89 -2.13 -6.44
N THR A 12 -9.40 -2.08 -7.67
CA THR A 12 -8.01 -1.70 -7.96
C THR A 12 -7.74 -0.26 -7.53
N VAL A 13 -8.64 0.69 -7.83
CA VAL A 13 -8.49 2.09 -7.41
C VAL A 13 -8.48 2.24 -5.89
N ILE A 14 -9.34 1.50 -5.17
CA ILE A 14 -9.36 1.50 -3.71
C ILE A 14 -8.06 0.90 -3.14
N GLY A 15 -7.59 -0.21 -3.71
CA GLY A 15 -6.34 -0.86 -3.30
C GLY A 15 -5.13 0.05 -3.49
N ILE A 16 -5.06 0.72 -4.66
CA ILE A 16 -4.03 1.72 -4.95
C ILE A 16 -4.12 2.88 -3.95
N GLY A 17 -5.31 3.46 -3.74
CA GLY A 17 -5.50 4.57 -2.80
C GLY A 17 -5.05 4.24 -1.38
N LEU A 18 -5.41 3.06 -0.87
CA LEU A 18 -4.95 2.59 0.45
C LEU A 18 -3.44 2.42 0.50
N SER A 19 -2.83 1.83 -0.53
CA SER A 19 -1.37 1.66 -0.58
C SER A 19 -0.63 2.99 -0.59
N THR A 20 -1.12 3.99 -1.32
CA THR A 20 -0.54 5.34 -1.36
C THR A 20 -0.58 6.01 0.01
N VAL A 21 -1.70 5.91 0.74
CA VAL A 21 -1.84 6.49 2.08
C VAL A 21 -0.88 5.84 3.08
N ILE A 22 -0.70 4.51 3.01
CA ILE A 22 0.25 3.79 3.86
C ILE A 22 1.67 4.29 3.59
N PHE A 23 2.09 4.33 2.32
CA PHE A 23 3.42 4.81 1.94
C PHE A 23 3.66 6.26 2.35
N PHE A 24 2.68 7.13 2.11
CA PHE A 24 2.78 8.53 2.53
C PHE A 24 2.99 8.65 4.04
N THR A 25 2.27 7.85 4.83
CA THR A 25 2.38 7.85 6.30
C THR A 25 3.75 7.35 6.76
N VAL A 26 4.26 6.26 6.15
CA VAL A 26 5.59 5.71 6.46
C VAL A 26 6.68 6.73 6.17
N ILE A 27 6.65 7.34 4.98
CA ILE A 27 7.62 8.36 4.59
C ILE A 27 7.51 9.55 5.54
N TRP A 28 6.30 10.06 5.80
CA TRP A 28 6.08 11.20 6.68
C TRP A 28 6.63 11.00 8.10
N LEU A 29 6.37 9.83 8.70
CA LEU A 29 6.86 9.50 10.04
C LEU A 29 8.39 9.36 10.07
N GLY A 30 8.97 8.70 9.06
CA GLY A 30 10.43 8.51 8.98
C GLY A 30 11.20 9.74 8.50
N TYR A 31 10.54 10.73 7.90
CA TYR A 31 11.19 11.87 7.26
C TYR A 31 11.91 12.78 8.28
N SER A 32 11.28 13.04 9.43
CA SER A 32 11.88 13.84 10.49
C SER A 32 13.14 13.18 11.06
N ASP A 33 13.10 11.85 11.24
CA ASP A 33 14.24 11.09 11.76
C ASP A 33 15.35 11.02 10.71
N ALA A 34 15.02 10.77 9.44
CA ALA A 34 15.98 10.74 8.34
C ALA A 34 16.69 12.09 8.11
N GLN A 35 15.99 13.22 8.30
CA GLN A 35 16.61 14.54 8.22
C GLN A 35 17.56 14.84 9.39
N THR A 36 17.31 14.29 10.59
CA THR A 36 18.07 14.63 11.80
C THR A 36 19.23 13.68 12.08
N THR A 37 19.07 12.38 11.83
CA THR A 37 20.11 11.36 12.05
C THR A 37 20.86 10.97 10.78
N GLY A 38 20.30 11.25 9.60
CA GLY A 38 20.84 10.77 8.33
C GLY A 38 20.59 9.28 8.09
N ASP A 39 19.83 8.62 8.97
CA ASP A 39 19.47 7.22 8.84
C ASP A 39 18.47 7.02 7.69
N PRO A 40 18.59 5.92 6.92
CA PRO A 40 17.65 5.62 5.86
C PRO A 40 16.27 5.29 6.41
N ILE A 41 15.23 5.82 5.78
CA ILE A 41 13.85 5.37 5.99
C ILE A 41 13.76 3.95 5.43
N THR A 42 13.43 3.01 6.31
CA THR A 42 13.22 1.62 5.96
C THR A 42 11.76 1.23 6.14
N PHE A 43 11.27 0.35 5.26
CA PHE A 43 10.00 -0.33 5.42
C PHE A 43 10.27 -1.83 5.45
N ALA A 44 9.90 -2.50 6.55
CA ALA A 44 10.18 -3.92 6.76
C ALA A 44 11.67 -4.31 6.54
N ASN A 45 12.60 -3.51 7.06
CA ASN A 45 14.06 -3.62 6.87
C ASN A 45 14.58 -3.39 5.44
N ILE A 46 13.73 -2.92 4.52
CA ILE A 46 14.14 -2.55 3.16
C ILE A 46 14.24 -1.03 3.07
N GLU A 47 15.40 -0.52 2.65
CA GLU A 47 15.61 0.92 2.43
C GLU A 47 14.72 1.41 1.28
N ILE A 48 13.90 2.42 1.56
CA ILE A 48 13.01 3.04 0.57
C ILE A 48 13.44 4.46 0.23
N PHE A 49 14.00 5.17 1.20
CA PHE A 49 14.34 6.57 1.05
C PHE A 49 15.49 6.93 1.98
N ARG A 50 16.45 7.71 1.51
CA ARG A 50 17.54 8.22 2.34
C ARG A 50 17.74 9.71 2.08
N VAL A 51 18.09 10.43 3.14
CA VAL A 51 18.53 11.83 3.05
C VAL A 51 20.03 11.84 3.30
N THR A 52 20.82 12.36 2.36
CA THR A 52 22.28 12.43 2.52
C THR A 52 22.77 13.78 2.04
N ASN A 53 23.36 14.59 2.93
CA ASN A 53 23.85 15.94 2.62
C ASN A 53 22.81 16.80 1.89
N GLU A 54 21.59 16.89 2.44
CA GLU A 54 20.44 17.61 1.86
C GLU A 54 19.93 17.05 0.52
N ASN A 55 20.51 15.94 0.02
CA ASN A 55 20.03 15.27 -1.18
C ASN A 55 19.07 14.14 -0.81
N GLU A 56 17.87 14.19 -1.37
CA GLU A 56 16.83 13.18 -1.22
C GLU A 56 17.01 12.10 -2.27
N ILE A 57 17.38 10.89 -1.85
CA ILE A 57 17.60 9.75 -2.74
C ILE A 57 16.55 8.70 -2.46
N ALA A 58 15.62 8.55 -3.40
CA ALA A 58 14.62 7.50 -3.38
C ALA A 58 15.18 6.22 -4.01
N ASN A 59 15.01 5.09 -3.33
CA ASN A 59 15.33 3.79 -3.90
C ASN A 59 14.13 3.30 -4.72
N ASN A 60 14.07 3.74 -5.98
CA ASN A 60 12.93 3.48 -6.87
C ASN A 60 12.64 1.99 -7.06
N GLU A 61 13.66 1.12 -7.06
CA GLU A 61 13.48 -0.32 -7.23
C GLU A 61 12.78 -0.93 -6.01
N ASN A 62 13.28 -0.64 -4.80
CA ASN A 62 12.69 -1.11 -3.56
C ASN A 62 11.29 -0.54 -3.34
N MET A 63 11.09 0.76 -3.59
CA MET A 63 9.78 1.40 -3.49
C MET A 63 8.76 0.77 -4.46
N THR A 64 9.19 0.44 -5.68
CA THR A 64 8.31 -0.22 -6.67
C THR A 64 7.93 -1.62 -6.23
N TRP A 65 8.90 -2.43 -5.78
CA TRP A 65 8.63 -3.78 -5.30
C TRP A 65 7.69 -3.81 -4.10
N ILE A 66 7.94 -2.96 -3.11
CA ILE A 66 7.07 -2.85 -1.93
C ILE A 66 5.69 -2.33 -2.34
N GLY A 67 5.62 -1.37 -3.27
CA GLY A 67 4.39 -0.89 -3.88
C GLY A 67 3.55 -2.04 -4.45
N ILE A 68 4.15 -2.87 -5.32
CA ILE A 68 3.47 -4.02 -5.92
C ILE A 68 2.96 -5.00 -4.86
N VAL A 69 3.78 -5.32 -3.86
CA VAL A 69 3.42 -6.26 -2.79
C VAL A 69 2.26 -5.72 -1.95
N ILE A 70 2.31 -4.46 -1.52
CA ILE A 70 1.27 -3.83 -0.71
C ILE A 70 -0.03 -3.68 -1.51
N THR A 71 0.04 -3.20 -2.76
CA THR A 71 -1.15 -3.09 -3.60
C THR A 71 -1.80 -4.45 -3.82
N GLY A 72 -1.00 -5.50 -4.10
CA GLY A 72 -1.49 -6.87 -4.21
C GLY A 72 -2.16 -7.37 -2.93
N ALA A 73 -1.55 -7.13 -1.76
CA ALA A 73 -2.11 -7.48 -0.47
C ALA A 73 -3.42 -6.73 -0.17
N CYS A 74 -3.49 -5.43 -0.46
CA CYS A 74 -4.69 -4.62 -0.29
C CYS A 74 -5.85 -5.12 -1.18
N ILE A 75 -5.57 -5.45 -2.45
CA ILE A 75 -6.57 -6.01 -3.36
C ILE A 75 -7.08 -7.35 -2.82
N ALA A 76 -6.17 -8.25 -2.41
CA ALA A 76 -6.53 -9.55 -1.85
C ALA A 76 -7.36 -9.42 -0.55
N LEU A 77 -7.02 -8.45 0.32
CA LEU A 77 -7.79 -8.17 1.55
C LEU A 77 -9.19 -7.64 1.24
N VAL A 78 -9.32 -6.72 0.27
CA VAL A 78 -10.62 -6.19 -0.18
C VAL A 78 -11.50 -7.31 -0.74
N GLU A 79 -10.94 -8.18 -1.59
CA GLU A 79 -11.65 -9.34 -2.12
C GLU A 79 -12.06 -10.32 -1.01
N THR A 80 -11.15 -10.62 -0.09
CA THR A 80 -11.40 -11.56 1.03
C THR A 80 -12.47 -11.03 1.97
N TYR A 81 -12.38 -9.75 2.38
CA TYR A 81 -13.38 -9.09 3.23
C TYR A 81 -14.76 -9.11 2.58
N ARG A 82 -14.82 -8.87 1.27
CA ARG A 82 -16.07 -8.89 0.51
C ARG A 82 -16.64 -10.30 0.36
N SER A 83 -15.80 -11.31 0.12
CA SER A 83 -16.19 -12.72 0.06
C SER A 83 -16.82 -13.16 1.40
N LEU A 84 -16.17 -12.81 2.51
CA LEU A 84 -16.70 -13.04 3.85
C LEU A 84 -18.03 -12.31 4.08
N ARG A 85 -18.16 -11.06 3.64
CA ARG A 85 -19.40 -10.29 3.76
C ARG A 85 -20.54 -10.91 2.94
N LYS A 86 -20.28 -11.36 1.72
CA LYS A 86 -21.26 -12.04 0.86
C LYS A 86 -21.75 -13.34 1.50
N ASN A 87 -20.85 -14.11 2.11
CA ASN A 87 -21.18 -15.34 2.82
C ASN A 87 -22.00 -15.08 4.10
N ARG A 88 -21.81 -13.95 4.79
CA ARG A 88 -22.65 -13.58 5.94
C ARG A 88 -24.09 -13.28 5.52
N TYR A 89 -24.31 -12.49 4.47
CA TYR A 89 -25.67 -12.19 4.01
C TYR A 89 -26.42 -13.41 3.47
N ALA A 90 -25.71 -14.38 2.86
CA ALA A 90 -26.31 -15.64 2.44
C ALA A 90 -26.78 -16.51 3.62
N LYS A 91 -26.09 -16.43 4.77
CA LYS A 91 -26.47 -17.15 6.00
C LYS A 91 -27.57 -16.48 6.80
N THR A 92 -27.80 -15.16 6.65
CA THR A 92 -28.91 -14.46 7.34
C THR A 92 -30.23 -14.57 6.57
N ALA A 93 -30.19 -15.02 5.32
CA ALA A 93 -31.36 -15.16 4.45
C ALA A 93 -31.86 -16.62 4.33
N ALA A 94 -31.26 -17.56 5.07
CA ALA A 94 -31.67 -18.97 5.18
C ALA A 94 -32.10 -19.24 6.62
#